data_AF-A0A1I6VSQ2-F1
#
_entry.id   AF-A0A1I6VSQ2-F1
#
_cell.length_a   1.000
_cell.length_b   1.000
_cell.length_c   1.000
_cell.angle_alpha   90.00
_cell.angle_beta   90.00
_cell.angle_gamma   90.00
#
_symmetry.space_group_name_H-M   'P 1'
#
loop_
_entity.id
_entity.type
_entity.pdbx_description
1 polymer ?
#
loop_
_entity_poly.entity_id
_entity_poly.type
_entity_poly.pdbx_seq_one_letter_code
_entity_poly.pdbx_strand_id
1 'polypeptide(L)'
;MQVTTVGLDLAKNIFHIHGVTETGEVAFNRPLRRAQVLAFFERLSPCLIGIEACASSHHWGRELTKLGHTVRLMPPMYVKPYVKRGKSDAVDAEAICEAVTRPTMRFVEIKSEDQQALLSLHRARDFVVRQRTQLINMLRSLAAEFGVAIARGVTRAIDFAKGIIEGKQSGFPELSQDVLRVLSRQLVELHNRLRWYEITMRIQARLSRQAQLLQTIPGVGPVTASAVAATIGSGHQFKSGREFAAWLGLTPRNHSSGGKERLGKITKMGDRYLRQLIVVGMTSRVRQVTNHPERADPWLTKLLQRKPARLATVAMANKTARIMWAVLTRNEPYRPHTA
;
A
#
# COMPACT_ATOMS: atom_id res chain seq x y z
N MET A 1 -21.62 31.58 17.02
CA MET A 1 -20.18 31.37 16.74
C MET A 1 -20.05 30.38 15.59
N GLN A 2 -19.37 30.75 14.52
CA GLN A 2 -19.19 29.89 13.35
C GLN A 2 -18.00 28.95 13.57
N VAL A 3 -18.23 27.64 13.42
CA VAL A 3 -17.18 26.63 13.50
C VAL A 3 -16.43 26.60 12.18
N THR A 4 -15.11 26.73 12.22
CA THR A 4 -14.25 26.81 11.03
C THR A 4 -13.47 25.51 10.80
N THR A 5 -13.10 24.82 11.87
CA THR A 5 -12.32 23.58 11.82
C THR A 5 -12.87 22.54 12.77
N VAL A 6 -12.92 21.29 12.31
CA VAL A 6 -13.33 20.13 13.11
C VAL A 6 -12.29 19.02 12.99
N GLY A 7 -11.82 18.51 14.12
CA GLY A 7 -11.17 17.21 14.20
C GLY A 7 -12.18 16.11 14.46
N LEU A 8 -12.18 15.08 13.62
CA LEU A 8 -13.06 13.93 13.73
C LEU A 8 -12.24 12.66 13.92
N ASP A 9 -12.29 12.11 15.13
CA ASP A 9 -11.70 10.81 15.45
C ASP A 9 -12.72 9.69 15.21
N LEU A 10 -12.33 8.69 14.42
CA LEU A 10 -13.21 7.64 13.94
C LEU A 10 -13.03 6.34 14.72
N ALA A 11 -14.11 5.83 15.29
CA ALA A 11 -14.16 4.49 15.89
C ALA A 11 -15.19 3.59 15.20
N LYS A 12 -15.58 2.49 15.86
CA LYS A 12 -16.60 1.56 15.33
C LYS A 12 -18.01 2.15 15.40
N ASN A 13 -18.42 2.61 16.59
CA ASN A 13 -19.81 2.99 16.88
C ASN A 13 -19.96 4.43 17.39
N ILE A 14 -18.99 4.93 18.16
CA ILE A 14 -19.00 6.27 18.76
C ILE A 14 -17.73 6.97 18.31
N PHE A 15 -17.88 8.06 17.58
CA PHE A 15 -16.77 8.91 17.15
C PHE A 15 -16.57 10.01 18.19
N HIS A 16 -15.48 10.75 18.07
CA HIS A 16 -15.28 11.95 18.86
C HIS A 16 -15.10 13.15 17.93
N ILE A 17 -15.78 14.24 18.23
CA ILE A 17 -15.69 15.49 17.46
C ILE A 17 -15.14 16.60 18.35
N HIS A 18 -14.19 17.34 17.81
CA HIS A 18 -13.64 18.56 18.41
C HIS A 18 -13.75 19.68 17.39
N GLY A 19 -14.52 20.73 17.70
CA GLY A 19 -14.78 21.85 16.79
C GLY A 19 -14.32 23.17 17.39
N VAL A 20 -13.64 23.98 16.58
CA VAL A 20 -13.13 25.29 16.96
C VAL A 20 -13.62 26.40 16.03
N THR A 21 -13.72 27.61 16.58
CA THR A 21 -14.01 28.84 15.84
C THR A 21 -12.75 29.39 15.16
N GLU A 22 -12.89 30.48 14.41
CA GLU A 22 -11.75 31.20 13.81
C GLU A 22 -10.74 31.71 14.85
N THR A 23 -11.21 32.09 16.04
CA THR A 23 -10.37 32.55 17.16
C THR A 23 -9.70 31.40 17.92
N GLY A 24 -10.00 30.14 17.56
CA GLY A 24 -9.51 28.95 18.25
C GLY A 24 -10.30 28.58 19.51
N GLU A 25 -11.43 29.23 19.78
CA GLU A 25 -12.31 28.86 20.88
C GLU A 25 -13.01 27.53 20.59
N VAL A 26 -13.08 26.66 21.60
CA VAL A 26 -13.73 25.35 21.48
C VAL A 26 -15.25 25.53 21.48
N ALA A 27 -15.88 25.28 20.34
CA ALA A 27 -17.34 25.32 20.20
C ALA A 27 -17.99 24.03 20.72
N PHE A 28 -17.33 22.89 20.53
CA PHE A 28 -17.73 21.60 21.09
C PHE A 28 -16.55 20.64 21.19
N ASN A 29 -16.59 19.76 22.18
CA ASN A 29 -15.74 18.59 22.30
C ASN A 29 -16.55 17.46 22.93
N ARG A 30 -17.01 16.49 22.13
CA ARG A 30 -17.97 15.48 22.61
C ARG A 30 -18.00 14.21 21.76
N PRO A 31 -18.46 13.08 22.33
CA PRO A 31 -18.78 11.89 21.55
C PRO A 31 -19.96 12.13 20.60
N LEU A 32 -19.92 11.49 19.43
CA LEU A 32 -20.97 11.49 18.42
C LEU A 32 -21.23 10.08 17.93
N ARG A 33 -22.48 9.59 18.04
CA ARG A 33 -22.80 8.25 17.54
C ARG A 33 -22.68 8.23 16.03
N ARG A 34 -22.19 7.11 15.48
CA ARG A 34 -22.02 6.90 14.04
C ARG A 34 -23.27 7.27 13.22
N ALA A 35 -24.45 6.91 13.70
CA ALA A 35 -25.72 7.19 13.04
C ALA A 35 -26.10 8.69 12.99
N GLN A 36 -25.51 9.51 13.86
CA GLN A 36 -25.81 10.93 13.99
C GLN A 36 -24.85 11.82 13.20
N VAL A 37 -23.77 11.26 12.64
CA VAL A 37 -22.69 12.03 12.01
C VAL A 37 -23.21 12.91 10.88
N LEU A 38 -23.95 12.33 9.93
CA LEU A 38 -24.46 13.09 8.78
C LEU A 38 -25.43 14.20 9.20
N ALA A 39 -26.43 13.87 10.02
CA ALA A 39 -27.39 14.84 10.53
C ALA A 39 -26.74 15.97 11.35
N PHE A 40 -25.62 15.69 12.02
CA PHE A 40 -24.85 16.71 12.72
C PHE A 40 -24.13 17.66 11.75
N PHE A 41 -23.42 17.12 10.77
CA PHE A 41 -22.66 17.91 9.80
C PHE A 41 -23.55 18.66 8.79
N GLU A 42 -24.72 18.13 8.45
CA GLU A 42 -25.72 18.80 7.60
C GLU A 42 -26.22 20.13 8.20
N ARG A 43 -26.24 20.23 9.54
CA ARG A 43 -26.62 21.45 10.27
C ARG A 43 -25.46 22.42 10.47
N LEU A 44 -24.23 22.01 10.16
CA LEU A 44 -23.03 22.80 10.33
C LEU A 44 -22.71 23.52 9.02
N SER A 45 -22.41 24.81 9.08
CA SER A 45 -21.91 25.53 7.90
C SER A 45 -20.64 24.85 7.35
N PRO A 46 -20.37 24.93 6.03
CA PRO A 46 -19.15 24.40 5.44
C PRO A 46 -17.89 24.81 6.21
N CYS A 47 -17.04 23.84 6.50
CA CYS A 47 -15.87 24.01 7.37
C CYS A 47 -14.74 23.04 6.94
N LEU A 48 -13.55 23.22 7.50
CA LEU A 48 -12.44 22.28 7.35
C LEU A 48 -12.63 21.10 8.31
N ILE A 49 -12.49 19.86 7.82
CA ILE A 49 -12.59 18.66 8.64
C ILE A 49 -11.30 17.84 8.50
N GLY A 50 -10.60 17.64 9.60
CA GLY A 50 -9.49 16.70 9.72
C GLY A 50 -10.00 15.32 10.15
N ILE A 51 -9.49 14.27 9.51
CA ILE A 51 -9.78 12.87 9.86
C ILE A 51 -8.50 12.07 9.81
N GLU A 52 -8.21 11.24 10.80
CA GLU A 52 -7.11 10.28 10.69
C GLU A 52 -7.40 9.21 9.61
N ALA A 53 -6.42 8.93 8.76
CA ALA A 53 -6.53 7.97 7.68
C ALA A 53 -6.62 6.54 8.23
N CYS A 54 -7.85 6.02 8.32
CA CYS A 54 -8.17 4.67 8.74
C CYS A 54 -9.07 3.95 7.72
N ALA A 55 -9.54 2.73 8.04
CA ALA A 55 -10.35 1.92 7.12
C ALA A 55 -11.66 2.60 6.66
N SER A 56 -12.33 3.33 7.53
CA SER A 56 -13.60 4.02 7.26
C SER A 56 -13.44 5.48 6.80
N SER A 57 -12.22 6.04 6.89
CA SER A 57 -11.95 7.46 6.63
C SER A 57 -12.31 7.91 5.21
N HIS A 58 -12.09 7.06 4.20
CA HIS A 58 -12.45 7.39 2.82
C HIS A 58 -13.97 7.52 2.61
N HIS A 59 -14.78 6.65 3.23
CA HIS A 59 -16.23 6.74 3.16
C HIS A 59 -16.72 8.04 3.81
N TRP A 60 -16.30 8.31 5.05
CA TRP A 60 -16.65 9.56 5.74
C TRP A 60 -16.14 10.79 5.03
N GLY A 61 -14.93 10.73 4.46
CA GLY A 61 -14.40 11.79 3.61
C GLY A 61 -15.34 12.13 2.46
N ARG A 62 -15.82 11.13 1.72
CA ARG A 62 -16.79 11.34 0.63
C ARG A 62 -18.12 11.89 1.11
N GLU A 63 -18.71 11.30 2.14
CA GLU A 63 -20.03 11.74 2.63
C GLU A 63 -20.00 13.18 3.15
N LEU A 64 -18.97 13.54 3.91
CA LEU A 64 -18.82 14.90 4.44
C LEU A 64 -18.48 15.91 3.33
N THR A 65 -17.74 15.50 2.29
CA THR A 65 -17.53 16.34 1.11
C THR A 65 -18.83 16.57 0.33
N LYS A 66 -19.75 15.60 0.24
CA LYS A 66 -21.07 15.79 -0.39
C LYS A 66 -21.92 16.86 0.32
N LEU A 67 -21.73 17.02 1.64
CA LEU A 67 -22.38 18.07 2.44
C LEU A 67 -21.71 19.46 2.29
N GLY A 68 -20.67 19.58 1.46
CA GLY A 68 -19.98 20.85 1.19
C GLY A 68 -18.78 21.13 2.08
N HIS A 69 -18.40 20.22 2.99
CA HIS A 69 -17.21 20.43 3.83
C HIS A 69 -15.91 20.15 3.08
N THR A 70 -14.86 20.88 3.44
CA THR A 70 -13.49 20.59 2.97
C THR A 70 -12.89 19.54 3.88
N VAL A 71 -12.74 18.30 3.38
CA VAL A 71 -12.23 17.19 4.20
C VAL A 71 -10.78 16.86 3.85
N ARG A 72 -9.96 16.64 4.87
CA ARG A 72 -8.55 16.28 4.74
C ARG A 72 -8.23 15.04 5.58
N LEU A 73 -7.80 13.97 4.91
CA LEU A 73 -7.37 12.75 5.60
C LEU A 73 -5.89 12.84 5.98
N MET A 74 -5.53 12.45 7.19
CA MET A 74 -4.19 12.62 7.74
C MET A 74 -3.53 11.28 8.08
N PRO A 75 -2.28 11.04 7.67
CA PRO A 75 -1.52 9.91 8.19
C PRO A 75 -1.43 9.96 9.73
N PRO A 76 -1.69 8.85 10.45
CA PRO A 76 -1.64 8.81 11.92
C PRO A 76 -0.32 9.33 12.51
N MET A 77 0.78 9.06 11.79
CA MET A 77 2.12 9.49 12.19
C MET A 77 2.29 11.01 12.24
N TYR A 78 1.49 11.76 11.49
CA TYR A 78 1.50 13.22 11.49
C TYR A 78 0.52 13.81 12.50
N VAL A 79 -0.47 13.05 12.96
CA VAL A 79 -1.34 13.42 14.09
C VAL A 79 -0.60 13.22 15.42
N LYS A 80 0.15 12.12 15.54
CA LYS A 80 0.83 11.71 16.79
C LYS A 80 1.61 12.82 17.53
N PRO A 81 2.37 13.72 16.87
CA PRO A 81 3.07 14.80 17.56
C PRO A 81 2.17 15.83 18.27
N TYR A 82 0.88 15.88 17.90
CA TYR A 82 -0.11 16.80 18.46
C TYR A 82 -0.93 16.17 19.60
N VAL A 83 -0.77 14.86 19.83
CA VAL A 83 -1.43 14.16 20.94
C VAL A 83 -0.74 14.53 22.25
N LYS A 84 -1.49 15.19 23.15
CA LYS A 84 -1.03 15.62 24.48
C LYS A 84 -0.92 14.41 25.44
N ARG A 85 -0.55 14.65 26.71
CA ARG A 85 -0.42 13.58 27.71
C ARG A 85 -1.76 12.90 27.99
N GLY A 86 -1.75 11.57 28.04
CA GLY A 86 -2.94 10.74 28.30
C GLY A 86 -3.70 10.44 27.01
N LYS A 87 -4.01 9.16 26.78
CA LYS A 87 -4.73 8.72 25.58
C LYS A 87 -6.23 8.73 25.85
N SER A 88 -6.98 9.53 25.08
CA SER A 88 -8.44 9.49 25.02
C SER A 88 -8.93 9.95 23.65
N ASP A 89 -10.11 9.49 23.23
CA ASP A 89 -10.69 9.87 21.93
C ASP A 89 -10.90 11.40 21.81
N ALA A 90 -11.14 12.09 22.93
CA ALA A 90 -11.25 13.56 22.98
C ALA A 90 -9.93 14.26 22.65
N VAL A 91 -8.82 13.75 23.21
CA VAL A 91 -7.47 14.28 22.94
C VAL A 91 -7.05 13.94 21.50
N ASP A 92 -7.42 12.77 20.99
CA ASP A 92 -7.13 12.38 19.61
C ASP A 92 -7.91 13.28 18.62
N ALA A 93 -9.20 13.58 18.87
CA ALA A 93 -9.97 14.52 18.04
C ALA A 93 -9.42 15.96 18.09
N GLU A 94 -9.01 16.44 19.27
CA GLU A 94 -8.34 17.74 19.41
C GLU A 94 -7.03 17.79 18.61
N ALA A 95 -6.18 16.75 18.74
CA ALA A 95 -4.93 16.65 18.00
C ALA A 95 -5.14 16.65 16.48
N ILE A 96 -6.16 15.96 15.98
CA ILE A 96 -6.55 16.00 14.56
C ILE A 96 -6.96 17.42 14.16
N CYS A 97 -7.77 18.10 14.98
CA CYS A 97 -8.25 19.47 14.73
C CYS A 97 -7.07 20.46 14.66
N GLU A 98 -6.08 20.33 15.54
CA GLU A 98 -4.90 21.18 15.51
C GLU A 98 -4.01 20.89 14.29
N ALA A 99 -3.77 19.61 14.03
CA ALA A 99 -2.82 19.17 13.01
C ALA A 99 -3.31 19.44 11.57
N VAL A 100 -4.63 19.40 11.30
CA VAL A 100 -5.19 19.63 9.96
C VAL A 100 -4.96 21.06 9.43
N THR A 101 -4.75 22.02 10.34
CA THR A 101 -4.53 23.44 10.02
C THR A 101 -3.08 23.75 9.62
N ARG A 102 -2.14 22.81 9.81
CA ARG A 102 -0.71 23.08 9.63
C ARG A 102 -0.35 23.19 8.14
N PRO A 103 0.35 24.25 7.71
CA PRO A 103 0.59 24.53 6.29
C PRO A 103 1.53 23.53 5.60
N THR A 104 2.42 22.89 6.36
CA THR A 104 3.37 21.89 5.86
C THR A 104 2.83 20.47 5.91
N MET A 105 1.58 20.29 6.34
CA MET A 105 0.95 18.99 6.50
C MET A 105 0.73 18.30 5.15
N ARG A 106 0.87 16.97 5.14
CA ARG A 106 0.57 16.14 3.98
C ARG A 106 -0.68 15.33 4.24
N PHE A 107 -1.57 15.33 3.26
CA PHE A 107 -2.86 14.67 3.35
C PHE A 107 -2.94 13.48 2.40
N VAL A 108 -3.77 12.51 2.77
CA VAL A 108 -4.16 11.39 1.92
C VAL A 108 -5.37 11.82 1.11
N GLU A 109 -5.28 11.67 -0.20
CA GLU A 109 -6.40 11.95 -1.09
C GLU A 109 -7.58 11.00 -0.80
N ILE A 110 -8.79 11.57 -0.78
CA ILE A 110 -10.02 10.81 -0.60
C ILE A 110 -10.26 10.02 -1.88
N LYS A 111 -10.23 8.69 -1.77
CA LYS A 111 -10.38 7.81 -2.91
C LYS A 111 -11.84 7.72 -3.34
N SER A 112 -12.06 7.59 -4.65
CA SER A 112 -13.37 7.19 -5.19
C SER A 112 -13.72 5.76 -4.79
N GLU A 113 -14.99 5.40 -4.95
CA GLU A 113 -15.46 4.03 -4.67
C GLU A 113 -14.80 3.02 -5.60
N ASP A 114 -14.64 3.35 -6.88
CA ASP A 114 -13.95 2.50 -7.85
C ASP A 114 -12.47 2.28 -7.51
N GLN A 115 -11.78 3.34 -7.07
CA GLN A 115 -10.40 3.22 -6.58
C GLN A 115 -10.34 2.30 -5.35
N GLN A 116 -11.26 2.43 -4.40
CA GLN A 116 -11.32 1.55 -3.24
C GLN A 116 -11.67 0.10 -3.61
N ALA A 117 -12.58 -0.11 -4.56
CA ALA A 117 -12.96 -1.42 -5.06
C ALA A 117 -11.75 -2.12 -5.70
N LEU A 118 -11.00 -1.42 -6.58
CA LEU A 118 -9.78 -1.95 -7.16
C LEU A 118 -8.70 -2.24 -6.09
N LEU A 119 -8.55 -1.37 -5.09
CA LEU A 119 -7.63 -1.63 -3.98
C LEU A 119 -8.07 -2.80 -3.09
N SER A 120 -9.37 -3.07 -2.98
CA SER A 120 -9.88 -4.25 -2.26
C SER A 120 -9.42 -5.55 -2.95
N LEU A 121 -9.44 -5.58 -4.30
CA LEU A 121 -8.90 -6.67 -5.10
C LEU A 121 -7.41 -6.89 -4.82
N HIS A 122 -6.64 -5.80 -4.72
CA HIS A 122 -5.22 -5.83 -4.36
C HIS A 122 -4.95 -6.41 -2.97
N ARG A 123 -5.71 -5.98 -1.97
CA ARG A 123 -5.59 -6.48 -0.59
C ARG A 123 -5.96 -7.96 -0.50
N ALA A 124 -7.05 -8.37 -1.14
CA ALA A 124 -7.50 -9.77 -1.17
C ALA A 124 -6.45 -10.68 -1.82
N ARG A 125 -5.88 -10.27 -2.97
CA ARG A 125 -4.79 -11.01 -3.61
C ARG A 125 -3.57 -11.13 -2.69
N ASP A 126 -3.14 -10.03 -2.06
CA ASP A 126 -1.99 -10.06 -1.15
C ASP A 126 -2.22 -11.00 0.04
N PHE A 127 -3.43 -10.99 0.60
CA PHE A 127 -3.84 -11.92 1.65
C PHE A 127 -3.74 -13.38 1.18
N VAL A 128 -4.32 -13.70 0.02
CA VAL A 128 -4.28 -15.07 -0.56
C VAL A 128 -2.84 -15.51 -0.88
N VAL A 129 -1.98 -14.62 -1.38
CA VAL A 129 -0.56 -14.92 -1.60
C VAL A 129 0.16 -15.28 -0.29
N ARG A 130 -0.14 -14.56 0.80
CA ARG A 130 0.41 -14.85 2.12
C ARG A 130 -0.09 -16.19 2.66
N GLN A 131 -1.39 -16.46 2.58
CA GLN A 131 -1.96 -17.76 2.98
C GLN A 131 -1.36 -18.92 2.19
N ARG A 132 -1.23 -18.78 0.87
CA ARG A 132 -0.57 -19.80 0.02
C ARG A 132 0.86 -20.07 0.49
N THR A 133 1.59 -19.02 0.85
CA THR A 133 2.98 -19.16 1.34
C THR A 133 3.02 -19.84 2.71
N GLN A 134 2.08 -19.51 3.61
CA GLN A 134 1.94 -20.16 4.91
C GLN A 134 1.64 -21.66 4.76
N LEU A 135 0.70 -22.04 3.90
CA LEU A 135 0.39 -23.45 3.62
C LEU A 135 1.57 -24.21 3.02
N ILE A 136 2.27 -23.60 2.06
CA ILE A 136 3.48 -24.20 1.47
C ILE A 136 4.53 -24.46 2.55
N ASN A 137 4.74 -23.51 3.47
CA ASN A 137 5.72 -23.66 4.54
C ASN A 137 5.27 -24.71 5.57
N MET A 138 3.97 -24.78 5.89
CA MET A 138 3.41 -25.81 6.76
C MET A 138 3.60 -27.21 6.16
N LEU A 139 3.23 -27.41 4.89
CA LEU A 139 3.42 -28.68 4.19
C LEU A 139 4.90 -29.07 4.14
N ARG A 140 5.82 -28.11 3.92
CA ARG A 140 7.26 -28.36 3.97
C ARG A 140 7.71 -28.84 5.35
N SER A 141 7.22 -28.20 6.41
CA SER A 141 7.57 -28.55 7.79
C SER A 141 7.10 -29.96 8.13
N LEU A 142 5.81 -30.24 7.92
CA LEU A 142 5.23 -31.55 8.24
C LEU A 142 5.85 -32.68 7.40
N ALA A 143 6.09 -32.45 6.10
CA ALA A 143 6.75 -33.46 5.27
C ALA A 143 8.18 -33.75 5.75
N ALA A 144 8.90 -32.73 6.21
CA ALA A 144 10.27 -32.89 6.70
C ALA A 144 10.36 -33.69 8.01
N GLU A 145 9.33 -33.66 8.87
CA GLU A 145 9.25 -34.50 10.08
C GLU A 145 9.27 -36.00 9.75
N PHE A 146 8.84 -36.38 8.55
CA PHE A 146 8.88 -37.75 8.03
C PHE A 146 10.01 -37.98 7.01
N GLY A 147 11.03 -37.11 6.98
CA GLY A 147 12.18 -37.24 6.08
C GLY A 147 11.90 -36.86 4.62
N VAL A 148 10.72 -36.33 4.30
CA VAL A 148 10.34 -35.95 2.94
C VAL A 148 10.62 -34.46 2.68
N ALA A 149 11.68 -34.18 1.92
CA ALA A 149 12.06 -32.81 1.57
C ALA A 149 11.36 -32.32 0.29
N ILE A 150 10.45 -31.33 0.42
CA ILE A 150 9.83 -30.70 -0.76
C ILE A 150 10.77 -29.64 -1.35
N ALA A 151 11.12 -29.81 -2.63
CA ALA A 151 11.98 -28.88 -3.34
C ALA A 151 11.49 -27.41 -3.30
N ARG A 152 12.44 -26.48 -3.40
CA ARG A 152 12.15 -25.04 -3.42
C ARG A 152 11.34 -24.67 -4.66
N GLY A 153 10.40 -23.76 -4.48
CA GLY A 153 9.52 -23.25 -5.55
C GLY A 153 8.04 -23.48 -5.25
N VAL A 154 7.19 -22.61 -5.82
CA VAL A 154 5.73 -22.75 -5.67
C VAL A 154 5.24 -23.97 -6.45
N THR A 155 5.67 -24.15 -7.70
CA THR A 155 5.28 -25.28 -8.55
C THR A 155 5.55 -26.62 -7.87
N ARG A 156 6.77 -26.81 -7.34
CA ARG A 156 7.15 -28.03 -6.62
C ARG A 156 6.25 -28.35 -5.42
N ALA A 157 5.85 -27.32 -4.66
CA ALA A 157 4.93 -27.51 -3.53
C ALA A 157 3.49 -27.83 -3.99
N ILE A 158 3.04 -27.25 -5.11
CA ILE A 158 1.75 -27.59 -5.72
C ILE A 158 1.76 -29.01 -6.26
N ASP A 159 2.82 -29.43 -6.94
CA ASP A 159 2.96 -30.79 -7.48
C ASP A 159 2.97 -31.82 -6.36
N PHE A 160 3.70 -31.54 -5.26
CA PHE A 160 3.66 -32.37 -4.06
C PHE A 160 2.24 -32.47 -3.47
N ALA A 161 1.55 -31.33 -3.32
CA ALA A 161 0.19 -31.30 -2.79
C ALA A 161 -0.79 -32.11 -3.66
N LYS A 162 -0.68 -32.00 -4.99
CA LYS A 162 -1.46 -32.84 -5.91
C LYS A 162 -1.11 -34.33 -5.75
N GLY A 163 0.17 -34.67 -5.62
CA GLY A 163 0.61 -36.03 -5.35
C GLY A 163 0.02 -36.64 -4.07
N ILE A 164 -0.06 -35.87 -2.98
CA ILE A 164 -0.73 -36.29 -1.73
C ILE A 164 -2.23 -36.54 -1.96
N ILE A 165 -2.91 -35.64 -2.69
CA ILE A 165 -4.35 -35.77 -3.00
C ILE A 165 -4.62 -37.01 -3.85
N GLU A 166 -3.77 -37.27 -4.84
CA GLU A 166 -3.86 -38.40 -5.77
C GLU A 166 -3.36 -39.73 -5.18
N GLY A 167 -2.88 -39.74 -3.93
CA GLY A 167 -2.34 -40.94 -3.28
C GLY A 167 -0.99 -41.41 -3.83
N LYS A 168 -0.30 -40.58 -4.61
CA LYS A 168 1.01 -40.88 -5.22
C LYS A 168 2.18 -40.73 -4.24
N GLN A 169 1.93 -40.13 -3.08
CA GLN A 169 2.91 -39.96 -2.01
C GLN A 169 2.56 -40.93 -0.89
N SER A 170 3.48 -41.85 -0.62
CA SER A 170 3.40 -42.89 0.41
C SER A 170 4.50 -42.70 1.45
N GLY A 171 4.41 -43.43 2.57
CA GLY A 171 5.42 -43.37 3.65
C GLY A 171 5.08 -42.44 4.81
N PHE A 172 3.87 -41.88 4.84
CA PHE A 172 3.35 -41.15 6.00
C PHE A 172 2.42 -42.04 6.83
N PRO A 173 2.43 -41.94 8.17
CA PRO A 173 1.38 -42.51 9.01
C PRO A 173 0.00 -42.01 8.58
N GLU A 174 -1.04 -42.83 8.76
CA GLU A 174 -2.40 -42.56 8.27
C GLU A 174 -2.93 -41.19 8.71
N LEU A 175 -2.81 -40.86 10.00
CA LEU A 175 -3.24 -39.56 10.53
C LEU A 175 -2.50 -38.39 9.87
N SER A 176 -1.17 -38.53 9.67
CA SER A 176 -0.35 -37.51 9.02
C SER A 176 -0.70 -37.36 7.53
N GLN A 177 -0.99 -38.48 6.86
CA GLN A 177 -1.45 -38.48 5.47
C GLN A 177 -2.75 -37.68 5.33
N ASP A 178 -3.70 -37.85 6.25
CA ASP A 178 -4.96 -37.10 6.23
C ASP A 178 -4.78 -35.62 6.50
N VAL A 179 -3.94 -35.25 7.47
CA VAL A 179 -3.59 -33.84 7.73
C VAL A 179 -2.94 -33.20 6.49
N LEU A 180 -1.95 -33.87 5.89
CA LEU A 180 -1.29 -33.41 4.66
C LEU A 180 -2.28 -33.28 3.50
N ARG A 181 -3.25 -34.21 3.39
CA ARG A 181 -4.29 -34.18 2.36
C ARG A 181 -5.22 -32.98 2.52
N VAL A 182 -5.66 -32.65 3.74
CA VAL A 182 -6.50 -31.47 4.02
C VAL A 182 -5.76 -30.19 3.63
N LEU A 183 -4.51 -30.02 4.08
CA LEU A 183 -3.70 -28.84 3.77
C LEU A 183 -3.38 -28.73 2.28
N SER A 184 -3.14 -29.87 1.62
CA SER A 184 -2.88 -29.93 0.18
C SER A 184 -4.09 -29.48 -0.64
N ARG A 185 -5.31 -29.90 -0.27
CA ARG A 185 -6.54 -29.44 -0.93
C ARG A 185 -6.71 -27.93 -0.80
N GLN A 186 -6.51 -27.38 0.40
CA GLN A 186 -6.57 -25.92 0.62
C GLN A 186 -5.51 -25.18 -0.21
N LEU A 187 -4.29 -25.71 -0.30
CA LEU A 187 -3.22 -25.09 -1.07
C LEU A 187 -3.56 -25.05 -2.58
N VAL A 188 -4.03 -26.16 -3.14
CA VAL A 188 -4.41 -26.24 -4.56
C VAL A 188 -5.57 -25.30 -4.86
N GLU A 189 -6.58 -25.25 -3.99
CA GLU A 189 -7.70 -24.33 -4.14
C GLU A 189 -7.27 -22.86 -4.12
N LEU A 190 -6.47 -22.44 -3.13
CA LEU A 190 -5.96 -21.07 -3.06
C LEU A 190 -5.07 -20.72 -4.26
N HIS A 191 -4.28 -21.67 -4.75
CA HIS A 191 -3.48 -21.48 -5.96
C HIS A 191 -4.35 -21.19 -7.18
N ASN A 192 -5.46 -21.93 -7.35
CA ASN A 192 -6.40 -21.71 -8.43
C ASN A 192 -7.16 -20.38 -8.28
N ARG A 193 -7.63 -20.05 -7.07
CA ARG A 193 -8.28 -18.76 -6.77
C ARG A 193 -7.37 -17.57 -7.07
N LEU A 194 -6.06 -17.69 -6.82
CA LEU A 194 -5.11 -16.63 -7.14
C LEU A 194 -5.09 -16.28 -8.65
N ARG A 195 -5.32 -17.29 -9.51
CA ARG A 195 -5.39 -17.08 -10.97
C ARG A 195 -6.53 -16.15 -11.35
N TRP A 196 -7.69 -16.28 -10.70
CA TRP A 196 -8.83 -15.37 -10.89
C TRP A 196 -8.44 -13.93 -10.55
N TYR A 197 -7.85 -13.70 -9.37
CA TYR A 197 -7.38 -12.35 -8.98
C TYR A 197 -6.41 -11.75 -10.01
N GLU A 198 -5.46 -12.55 -10.51
CA GLU A 198 -4.47 -12.10 -11.48
C GLU A 198 -5.05 -11.79 -12.85
N ILE A 199 -6.08 -12.53 -13.30
CA ILE A 199 -6.82 -12.25 -14.53
C ILE A 199 -7.65 -10.98 -14.36
N THR A 200 -8.42 -10.87 -13.28
CA THR A 200 -9.26 -9.70 -12.99
C THR A 200 -8.42 -8.42 -12.90
N MET A 201 -7.27 -8.46 -12.20
CA MET A 201 -6.36 -7.32 -12.15
C MET A 201 -5.80 -6.92 -13.52
N ARG A 202 -5.52 -7.89 -14.40
CA ARG A 202 -5.08 -7.60 -15.77
C ARG A 202 -6.16 -6.92 -16.58
N ILE A 203 -7.41 -7.36 -16.43
CA ILE A 203 -8.56 -6.72 -17.09
C ILE A 203 -8.70 -5.28 -16.59
N GLN A 204 -8.71 -5.07 -15.27
CA GLN A 204 -8.80 -3.73 -14.68
C GLN A 204 -7.64 -2.81 -15.11
N ALA A 205 -6.42 -3.34 -15.18
CA ALA A 205 -5.26 -2.60 -15.70
C ALA A 205 -5.39 -2.22 -17.18
N ARG A 206 -6.12 -3.00 -17.99
CA ARG A 206 -6.41 -2.68 -19.39
C ARG A 206 -7.51 -1.63 -19.53
N LEU A 207 -8.45 -1.57 -18.60
CA LEU A 207 -9.52 -0.55 -18.63
C LEU A 207 -9.05 0.82 -18.14
N SER A 208 -7.97 0.88 -17.34
CA SER A 208 -7.42 2.13 -16.83
C SER A 208 -6.35 2.72 -17.75
N ARG A 209 -6.61 3.91 -18.32
CA ARG A 209 -5.62 4.67 -19.10
C ARG A 209 -4.32 4.92 -18.31
N GLN A 210 -4.44 5.30 -17.03
CA GLN A 210 -3.29 5.50 -16.15
C GLN A 210 -2.47 4.22 -15.97
N ALA A 211 -3.14 3.07 -15.78
CA ALA A 211 -2.44 1.80 -15.66
C ALA A 211 -1.78 1.36 -16.99
N GLN A 212 -2.39 1.65 -18.15
CA GLN A 212 -1.75 1.41 -19.44
C GLN A 212 -0.48 2.27 -19.61
N LEU A 213 -0.56 3.56 -19.27
CA LEU A 213 0.59 4.46 -19.30
C LEU A 213 1.72 3.96 -18.40
N LEU A 214 1.41 3.57 -17.16
CA LEU A 214 2.40 3.03 -16.23
C LEU A 214 3.05 1.73 -16.74
N GLN A 215 2.33 0.89 -17.49
CA GLN A 215 2.87 -0.35 -18.07
C GLN A 215 3.88 -0.12 -19.20
N THR A 216 3.97 1.10 -19.74
CA THR A 216 5.04 1.45 -20.69
C THR A 216 6.42 1.53 -20.02
N ILE A 217 6.48 1.59 -18.68
CA ILE A 217 7.73 1.60 -17.92
C ILE A 217 8.26 0.16 -17.80
N PRO A 218 9.51 -0.12 -18.25
CA PRO A 218 10.12 -1.44 -18.12
C PRO A 218 10.12 -1.96 -16.68
N GLY A 219 9.60 -3.18 -16.48
CA GLY A 219 9.50 -3.81 -15.17
C GLY A 219 8.24 -3.44 -14.36
N VAL A 220 7.34 -2.62 -14.93
CA VAL A 220 6.03 -2.32 -14.35
C VAL A 220 4.95 -3.14 -15.05
N GLY A 221 4.50 -4.19 -14.37
CA GLY A 221 3.41 -5.03 -14.87
C GLY A 221 2.02 -4.51 -14.50
N PRO A 222 0.95 -5.16 -15.01
CA PRO A 222 -0.44 -4.74 -14.80
C PRO A 222 -0.83 -4.64 -13.32
N VAL A 223 -0.36 -5.57 -12.47
CA VAL A 223 -0.64 -5.55 -11.02
C VAL A 223 -0.01 -4.32 -10.35
N THR A 224 1.22 -3.98 -10.70
CA THR A 224 1.89 -2.80 -10.14
C THR A 224 1.24 -1.52 -10.65
N ALA A 225 0.94 -1.47 -11.95
CA ALA A 225 0.34 -0.31 -12.59
C ALA A 225 -1.06 0.00 -12.05
N SER A 226 -1.95 -1.01 -11.96
CA SER A 226 -3.31 -0.83 -11.41
C SER A 226 -3.28 -0.41 -9.95
N ALA A 227 -2.37 -0.98 -9.14
CA ALA A 227 -2.23 -0.61 -7.74
C ALA A 227 -1.80 0.84 -7.55
N VAL A 228 -0.81 1.29 -8.33
CA VAL A 228 -0.32 2.68 -8.27
C VAL A 228 -1.42 3.63 -8.73
N ALA A 229 -2.04 3.40 -9.89
CA ALA A 229 -3.12 4.23 -10.41
C ALA A 229 -4.31 4.33 -9.43
N ALA A 230 -4.73 3.21 -8.83
CA ALA A 230 -5.82 3.21 -7.84
C ALA A 230 -5.44 3.90 -6.52
N THR A 231 -4.15 3.95 -6.17
CA THR A 231 -3.71 4.52 -4.88
C THR A 231 -3.52 6.02 -4.94
N ILE A 232 -2.92 6.51 -6.03
CA ILE A 232 -2.50 7.92 -6.14
C ILE A 232 -3.21 8.69 -7.26
N GLY A 233 -4.07 8.05 -8.05
CA GLY A 233 -4.78 8.70 -9.14
C GLY A 233 -3.81 9.40 -10.10
N SER A 234 -3.97 10.73 -10.23
CA SER A 234 -3.17 11.56 -11.15
C SER A 234 -1.75 11.86 -10.65
N GLY A 235 -1.44 11.66 -9.37
CA GLY A 235 -0.12 11.96 -8.80
C GLY A 235 0.12 13.43 -8.45
N HIS A 236 -0.84 14.34 -8.69
CA HIS A 236 -0.70 15.78 -8.44
C HIS A 236 -0.67 16.16 -6.95
N GLN A 237 -1.05 15.25 -6.06
CA GLN A 237 -0.88 15.43 -4.62
C GLN A 237 0.59 15.44 -4.17
N PHE A 238 1.52 15.10 -5.07
CA PHE A 238 2.97 15.22 -4.84
C PHE A 238 3.56 16.31 -5.73
N LYS A 239 4.40 17.18 -5.15
CA LYS A 239 5.14 18.26 -5.82
C LYS A 239 6.22 17.73 -6.77
N SER A 240 6.71 16.51 -6.52
CA SER A 240 7.74 15.90 -7.37
C SER A 240 7.78 14.38 -7.25
N GLY A 241 8.39 13.72 -8.23
CA GLY A 241 8.65 12.28 -8.14
C GLY A 241 9.57 11.91 -6.96
N ARG A 242 10.44 12.82 -6.49
CA ARG A 242 11.27 12.61 -5.29
C ARG A 242 10.39 12.51 -4.05
N GLU A 243 9.37 13.35 -3.96
CA GLU A 243 8.39 13.31 -2.88
C GLU A 243 7.58 12.02 -2.91
N PHE A 244 7.13 11.58 -4.09
CA PHE A 244 6.44 10.29 -4.21
C PHE A 244 7.33 9.10 -3.80
N ALA A 245 8.60 9.09 -4.21
CA ALA A 245 9.55 8.05 -3.79
C ALA A 245 9.79 8.06 -2.26
N ALA A 246 9.83 9.24 -1.64
CA ALA A 246 9.92 9.38 -0.18
C ALA A 246 8.65 8.89 0.52
N TRP A 247 7.46 9.20 -0.04
CA TRP A 247 6.17 8.75 0.47
C TRP A 247 6.02 7.22 0.43
N LEU A 248 6.60 6.55 -0.57
CA LEU A 248 6.70 5.08 -0.62
C LEU A 248 7.75 4.48 0.34
N GLY A 249 8.58 5.33 0.94
CA GLY A 249 9.69 4.92 1.81
C GLY A 249 10.85 4.27 1.08
N LEU A 250 11.07 4.67 -0.18
CA LEU A 250 12.17 4.23 -1.05
C LEU A 250 13.41 5.12 -0.95
N THR A 251 13.37 6.18 -0.13
CA THR A 251 14.53 7.06 0.11
C THR A 251 15.34 6.59 1.32
N PRO A 252 16.67 6.80 1.34
CA PRO A 252 17.51 6.55 2.50
C PRO A 252 17.05 7.35 3.73
N ARG A 253 17.23 6.77 4.93
CA ARG A 253 17.13 7.52 6.19
C ARG A 253 18.31 8.48 6.28
N ASN A 254 18.02 9.74 6.62
CA ASN A 254 19.06 10.72 6.90
C ASN A 254 19.37 10.71 8.42
N HIS A 255 20.61 10.42 8.78
CA HIS A 255 21.15 10.59 10.13
C HIS A 255 22.25 11.66 10.06
N SER A 256 21.82 12.92 9.96
CA SER A 256 22.72 14.06 9.98
C SER A 256 22.79 14.66 11.38
N SER A 257 24.00 14.82 11.92
CA SER A 257 24.26 15.53 13.18
C SER A 257 25.56 16.31 13.07
N GLY A 258 25.59 17.56 13.55
CA GLY A 258 26.82 18.37 13.58
C GLY A 258 27.49 18.53 12.21
N GLY A 259 26.71 18.72 11.13
CA GLY A 259 27.23 18.96 9.78
C GLY A 259 27.70 17.71 9.00
N LYS A 260 27.67 16.51 9.59
CA LYS A 260 28.03 15.26 8.88
C LYS A 260 26.79 14.55 8.39
N GLU A 261 26.61 14.44 7.07
CA GLU A 261 25.54 13.67 6.47
C GLU A 261 25.88 12.17 6.43
N ARG A 262 25.00 11.33 7.01
CA ARG A 262 25.09 9.87 6.89
C ARG A 262 23.76 9.31 6.38
N LEU A 263 23.78 8.75 5.17
CA LEU A 263 22.62 8.08 4.58
C LEU A 263 22.62 6.58 4.95
N GLY A 264 21.51 6.13 5.55
CA GLY A 264 21.33 4.75 5.98
C GLY A 264 20.50 3.90 5.02
N LYS A 265 19.87 2.85 5.57
CA LYS A 265 18.87 2.02 4.86
C LYS A 265 17.66 2.88 4.47
N ILE A 266 16.86 2.40 3.51
CA ILE A 266 15.60 3.07 3.16
C ILE A 266 14.67 3.21 4.37
N THR A 267 13.84 4.27 4.40
CA THR A 267 12.97 4.53 5.55
C THR A 267 12.00 3.38 5.81
N LYS A 268 11.50 2.76 4.74
CA LYS A 268 10.38 1.79 4.72
C LYS A 268 9.05 2.37 5.23
N MET A 269 8.99 3.67 5.45
CA MET A 269 7.82 4.41 5.91
C MET A 269 6.85 4.61 4.73
N GLY A 270 5.54 4.47 4.96
CA GLY A 270 4.53 4.60 3.90
C GLY A 270 3.98 3.27 3.40
N ASP A 271 3.49 3.24 2.16
CA ASP A 271 2.76 2.08 1.62
C ASP A 271 3.67 0.86 1.36
N ARG A 272 3.58 -0.12 2.26
CA ARG A 272 4.35 -1.37 2.18
C ARG A 272 4.02 -2.18 0.93
N TYR A 273 2.76 -2.19 0.49
CA TYR A 273 2.30 -3.01 -0.61
C TYR A 273 2.82 -2.48 -1.94
N LEU A 274 2.65 -1.18 -2.22
CA LEU A 274 3.21 -0.54 -3.42
C LEU A 274 4.72 -0.66 -3.47
N ARG A 275 5.42 -0.39 -2.36
CA ARG A 275 6.87 -0.54 -2.28
C ARG A 275 7.30 -1.98 -2.60
N GLN A 276 6.59 -2.99 -2.08
CA GLN A 276 6.86 -4.39 -2.39
C GLN A 276 6.67 -4.67 -3.89
N LEU A 277 5.55 -4.25 -4.50
CA LEU A 277 5.28 -4.47 -5.91
C LEU A 277 6.35 -3.85 -6.81
N ILE A 278 6.77 -2.61 -6.53
CA ILE A 278 7.80 -1.92 -7.31
C ILE A 278 9.14 -2.64 -7.16
N VAL A 279 9.54 -3.01 -5.93
CA VAL A 279 10.80 -3.73 -5.70
C VAL A 279 10.80 -5.12 -6.35
N VAL A 280 9.66 -5.82 -6.37
CA VAL A 280 9.53 -7.11 -7.07
C VAL A 280 9.66 -6.92 -8.59
N GLY A 281 8.99 -5.91 -9.16
CA GLY A 281 9.14 -5.56 -10.57
C GLY A 281 10.60 -5.26 -10.96
N MET A 282 11.28 -4.47 -10.15
CA MET A 282 12.70 -4.16 -10.37
C MET A 282 13.63 -5.36 -10.12
N THR A 283 13.28 -6.26 -9.20
CA THR A 283 14.03 -7.51 -9.01
C THR A 283 13.96 -8.37 -10.28
N SER A 284 12.79 -8.44 -10.92
CA SER A 284 12.62 -9.13 -12.21
C SER A 284 13.50 -8.51 -13.28
N ARG A 285 13.53 -7.17 -13.36
CA ARG A 285 14.34 -6.44 -14.33
C ARG A 285 15.85 -6.62 -14.12
N VAL A 286 16.32 -6.59 -12.88
CA VAL A 286 17.73 -6.89 -12.54
C VAL A 286 18.10 -8.31 -12.97
N ARG A 287 17.26 -9.31 -12.68
CA ARG A 287 17.49 -10.70 -13.13
C ARG A 287 17.53 -10.82 -14.65
N GLN A 288 16.60 -10.16 -15.35
CA GLN A 288 16.57 -10.15 -16.81
C GLN A 288 17.88 -9.58 -17.36
N VAL A 289 18.37 -8.47 -16.82
CA VAL A 289 19.63 -7.83 -17.25
C VAL A 289 20.85 -8.71 -16.97
N THR A 290 20.87 -9.45 -15.87
CA THR A 290 21.94 -10.42 -15.59
C THR A 290 21.98 -11.54 -16.63
N ASN A 291 20.83 -11.98 -17.15
CA ASN A 291 20.73 -13.05 -18.14
C ASN A 291 20.82 -12.55 -19.59
N HIS A 292 20.45 -11.29 -19.84
CA HIS A 292 20.37 -10.64 -21.14
C HIS A 292 20.97 -9.22 -21.07
N PRO A 293 22.30 -9.09 -20.98
CA PRO A 293 22.98 -7.81 -20.80
C PRO A 293 22.73 -6.82 -21.95
N GLU A 294 22.47 -7.32 -23.16
CA GLU A 294 22.20 -6.53 -24.36
C GLU A 294 20.90 -5.70 -24.26
N ARG A 295 19.98 -6.09 -23.38
CA ARG A 295 18.70 -5.40 -23.14
C ARG A 295 18.74 -4.45 -21.94
N ALA A 296 19.91 -4.21 -21.36
CA ALA A 296 20.08 -3.48 -20.13
C ALA A 296 20.10 -1.96 -20.33
N ASP A 297 19.48 -1.23 -19.39
CA ASP A 297 19.71 0.22 -19.27
C ASP A 297 21.20 0.43 -18.88
N PRO A 298 21.99 1.22 -19.63
CA PRO A 298 23.40 1.46 -19.33
C PRO A 298 23.64 1.94 -17.89
N TRP A 299 22.71 2.69 -17.30
CA TRP A 299 22.78 3.12 -15.91
C TRP A 299 22.71 1.93 -14.95
N LEU A 300 21.82 0.96 -15.21
CA LEU A 300 21.68 -0.22 -14.35
C LEU A 300 22.92 -1.12 -14.43
N THR A 301 23.46 -1.31 -15.64
CA THR A 301 24.71 -2.08 -15.84
C THR A 301 25.87 -1.45 -15.07
N LYS A 302 26.09 -0.14 -15.23
CA LYS A 302 27.10 0.61 -14.47
C LYS A 302 26.88 0.56 -12.95
N LEU A 303 25.64 0.42 -12.49
CA LEU A 303 25.34 0.31 -11.08
C LEU A 303 25.65 -1.08 -10.53
N LEU A 304 25.29 -2.14 -11.26
CA LEU A 304 25.55 -3.53 -10.89
C LEU A 304 27.04 -3.86 -10.84
N GLN A 305 27.88 -3.19 -11.64
CA GLN A 305 29.34 -3.29 -11.56
C GLN A 305 29.92 -2.76 -10.23
N ARG A 306 29.23 -1.83 -9.57
CA ARG A 306 29.76 -1.10 -8.40
C ARG A 306 29.03 -1.42 -7.10
N LYS A 307 27.84 -2.02 -7.16
CA LYS A 307 26.94 -2.20 -6.01
C LYS A 307 26.30 -3.59 -6.03
N PRO A 308 26.02 -4.18 -4.84
CA PRO A 308 25.30 -5.44 -4.75
C PRO A 308 23.93 -5.39 -5.44
N ALA A 309 23.50 -6.50 -6.04
CA ALA A 309 22.25 -6.58 -6.81
C ALA A 309 21.01 -6.10 -6.05
N ARG A 310 20.92 -6.37 -4.73
CA ARG A 310 19.81 -5.90 -3.89
C ARG A 310 19.82 -4.38 -3.72
N LEU A 311 20.98 -3.76 -3.60
CA LEU A 311 21.10 -2.30 -3.50
C LEU A 311 20.73 -1.66 -4.85
N ALA A 312 21.21 -2.22 -5.96
CA ALA A 312 20.84 -1.78 -7.30
C ALA A 312 19.33 -1.89 -7.56
N THR A 313 18.70 -2.98 -7.10
CA THR A 313 17.24 -3.18 -7.18
C THR A 313 16.48 -2.06 -6.47
N VAL A 314 16.90 -1.70 -5.25
CA VAL A 314 16.25 -0.64 -4.46
C VAL A 314 16.45 0.74 -5.08
N ALA A 315 17.66 1.03 -5.58
CA ALA A 315 17.93 2.26 -6.32
C ALA A 315 17.07 2.35 -7.59
N MET A 316 16.92 1.24 -8.32
CA MET A 316 16.06 1.18 -9.50
C MET A 316 14.58 1.35 -9.14
N ALA A 317 14.13 0.81 -8.00
CA ALA A 317 12.77 1.01 -7.49
C ALA A 317 12.52 2.50 -7.16
N ASN A 318 13.50 3.17 -6.55
CA ASN A 318 13.44 4.63 -6.31
C ASN A 318 13.34 5.42 -7.63
N LYS A 319 14.23 5.13 -8.60
CA LYS A 319 14.18 5.74 -9.95
C LYS A 319 12.82 5.52 -10.61
N THR A 320 12.31 4.29 -10.54
CA THR A 320 11.01 3.91 -11.13
C THR A 320 9.84 4.64 -10.48
N ALA A 321 9.81 4.79 -9.16
CA ALA A 321 8.78 5.59 -8.50
C ALA A 321 8.74 7.02 -9.05
N ARG A 322 9.91 7.65 -9.22
CA ARG A 322 10.01 9.00 -9.79
C ARG A 322 9.48 9.06 -11.23
N ILE A 323 9.74 8.03 -12.02
CA ILE A 323 9.22 7.90 -13.40
C ILE A 323 7.70 7.70 -13.40
N MET A 324 7.17 6.82 -12.55
CA MET A 324 5.73 6.59 -12.41
C MET A 324 4.98 7.88 -12.12
N TRP A 325 5.50 8.71 -11.20
CA TRP A 325 4.93 10.02 -10.91
C TRP A 325 4.92 10.91 -12.17
N ALA A 326 6.04 11.01 -12.88
CA ALA A 326 6.14 11.85 -14.08
C ALA A 326 5.20 11.38 -15.21
N VAL A 327 5.06 10.06 -15.39
CA VAL A 327 4.13 9.46 -16.37
C VAL A 327 2.68 9.80 -16.04
N LEU A 328 2.30 9.75 -14.76
CA LEU A 328 0.93 10.06 -14.33
C LEU A 328 0.62 11.56 -14.40
N THR A 329 1.54 12.42 -13.94
CA THR A 329 1.30 13.87 -13.91
C THR A 329 1.34 14.48 -15.30
N ARG A 330 2.20 13.98 -16.20
CA ARG A 330 2.23 14.42 -17.60
C ARG A 330 1.19 13.73 -18.48
N ASN A 331 0.59 12.63 -18.01
CA ASN A 331 -0.35 11.81 -18.77
C ASN A 331 0.22 11.30 -20.11
N GLU A 332 1.53 11.03 -20.13
CA GLU A 332 2.29 10.63 -21.33
C GLU A 332 2.96 9.27 -21.13
N PRO A 333 3.13 8.46 -22.19
CA PRO A 333 3.83 7.19 -22.09
C PRO A 333 5.30 7.42 -21.72
N TYR A 334 5.87 6.45 -21.00
CA TYR A 334 7.31 6.43 -20.74
C TYR A 334 8.09 6.41 -22.05
N ARG A 335 8.96 7.39 -22.22
CA ARG A 335 9.95 7.43 -23.31
C ARG A 335 11.32 7.18 -22.69
N PRO A 336 12.06 6.16 -23.15
CA PRO A 336 13.46 5.99 -22.78
C PRO A 336 14.22 7.27 -23.11
N HIS A 337 15.10 7.71 -22.22
CA HIS A 337 16.03 8.77 -22.58
C HIS A 337 17.03 8.18 -23.58
N THR A 338 16.83 8.48 -24.86
CA THR A 338 17.87 8.29 -25.87
C THR A 338 19.01 9.25 -25.52
N ALA A 339 20.17 8.67 -25.25
CA ALA A 339 21.39 9.43 -24.96
C ALA A 339 21.78 10.31 -26.16
#